data_AF-A0A1C5LGN6-F1
#
_entry.id   AF-A0A1C5LGN6-F1
#
_cell.length_a   1.000
_cell.length_b   1.000
_cell.length_c   1.000
_cell.angle_alpha   90.00
_cell.angle_beta   90.00
_cell.angle_gamma   90.00
#
_symmetry.space_group_name_H-M   'P 1'
#
loop_
_entity.id
_entity.type
_entity.pdbx_description
1 polymer ?
#
loop_
_entity_poly.entity_id
_entity_poly.type
_entity_poly.pdbx_seq_one_letter_code
_entity_poly.pdbx_strand_id
1 'polypeptide(L)'
;MKVTNGKDVARLLVDEYLNCHPTGHKKFMESMAKEQQEIKDNYTYLGFAWLKGLSEVRYYDLRNEASKLMADDLCLHVKEQPERVRLVYEGAEEMEINPSDEEQMAKMFTCYLLAGSMDGYGEFVDYALDTHRTLQQNLTRFFVEWFAKAEKGSAFLKRAKMVYSRYSLPYI
;
A
#
# COMPACT_ATOMS: atom_id res chain seq x y z
N MET A 1 -6.24 9.82 15.85
CA MET A 1 -5.05 9.90 14.98
C MET A 1 -5.33 10.83 13.82
N LYS A 2 -4.31 11.49 13.23
CA LYS A 2 -4.54 12.41 12.09
C LYS A 2 -4.49 11.68 10.76
N VAL A 3 -5.61 11.59 10.05
CA VAL A 3 -5.70 10.87 8.76
C VAL A 3 -5.08 11.63 7.60
N THR A 4 -4.72 12.89 7.80
CA THR A 4 -3.96 13.73 6.87
C THR A 4 -2.44 13.57 7.05
N ASN A 5 -1.98 12.91 8.13
CA ASN A 5 -0.57 12.72 8.42
C ASN A 5 -0.13 11.33 7.96
N GLY A 6 0.76 11.27 6.95
CA GLY A 6 1.17 9.99 6.35
C GLY A 6 1.92 9.09 7.32
N LYS A 7 2.68 9.67 8.26
CA LYS A 7 3.40 8.94 9.30
C LYS A 7 2.45 8.27 10.30
N ASP A 8 1.43 8.97 10.77
CA ASP A 8 0.43 8.40 11.70
C ASP A 8 -0.34 7.25 11.03
N VAL A 9 -0.72 7.43 9.75
CA VAL A 9 -1.42 6.40 8.97
C VAL A 9 -0.52 5.19 8.75
N ALA A 10 0.74 5.40 8.38
CA ALA A 10 1.71 4.32 8.20
C ALA A 10 1.96 3.55 9.49
N ARG A 11 2.13 4.25 10.62
CA ARG A 11 2.27 3.62 11.95
C ARG A 11 1.06 2.75 12.27
N LEU A 12 -0.15 3.26 12.08
CA LEU A 12 -1.37 2.51 12.37
C LEU A 12 -1.54 1.29 11.46
N LEU A 13 -1.34 1.47 10.15
CA LEU A 13 -1.50 0.38 9.19
C LEU A 13 -0.39 -0.67 9.35
N VAL A 14 0.87 -0.25 9.38
CA VAL A 14 2.03 -1.14 9.30
C VAL A 14 2.36 -1.75 10.67
N ASP A 15 2.44 -0.95 11.73
CA ASP A 15 2.92 -1.41 13.03
C ASP A 15 1.81 -2.03 13.90
N GLU A 16 0.56 -1.55 13.73
CA GLU A 16 -0.57 -2.05 14.52
C GLU A 16 -1.39 -3.07 13.72
N TYR A 17 -1.95 -2.69 12.58
CA TYR A 17 -2.85 -3.58 11.82
C TYR A 17 -2.12 -4.78 11.19
N LEU A 18 -1.11 -4.55 10.35
CA LEU A 18 -0.40 -5.60 9.61
C LEU A 18 0.51 -6.47 10.49
N ASN A 19 0.84 -5.99 11.70
CA ASN A 19 1.56 -6.76 12.69
C ASN A 19 0.64 -7.78 13.39
N CYS A 20 -0.63 -7.43 13.65
CA CYS A 20 -1.62 -8.34 14.23
C CYS A 20 -2.33 -9.20 13.18
N HIS A 21 -2.49 -8.71 11.95
CA HIS A 21 -3.20 -9.36 10.86
C HIS A 21 -2.26 -9.49 9.65
N PRO A 22 -1.38 -10.51 9.59
CA PRO A 22 -0.42 -10.65 8.49
C PRO A 22 -1.04 -11.17 7.18
N THR A 23 -2.31 -11.59 7.20
CA THR A 23 -3.07 -12.16 6.07
C THR A 23 -4.57 -11.88 6.13
N GLY A 24 -5.24 -12.07 4.99
CA GLY A 24 -6.68 -12.32 4.95
C GLY A 24 -7.51 -11.06 5.12
N HIS A 25 -7.03 -9.93 4.57
CA HIS A 25 -7.62 -8.58 4.61
C HIS A 25 -8.93 -8.46 3.82
N LYS A 26 -9.78 -9.49 3.87
CA LYS A 26 -10.90 -9.68 2.95
C LYS A 26 -11.90 -8.53 3.04
N LYS A 27 -12.32 -8.15 4.26
CA LYS A 27 -13.29 -7.07 4.44
C LYS A 27 -12.67 -5.73 4.07
N PHE A 28 -11.40 -5.53 4.41
CA PHE A 28 -10.65 -4.34 3.99
C PHE A 28 -10.66 -4.20 2.47
N MET A 29 -10.23 -5.24 1.75
CA MET A 29 -10.13 -5.23 0.29
C MET A 29 -11.51 -5.15 -0.40
N GLU A 30 -12.55 -5.75 0.19
CA GLU A 30 -13.92 -5.62 -0.29
C GLU A 30 -14.48 -4.22 -0.10
N SER A 31 -14.16 -3.54 0.99
CA SER A 31 -14.51 -2.13 1.23
C SER A 31 -13.80 -1.22 0.23
N MET A 32 -12.47 -1.37 0.08
CA MET A 32 -11.70 -0.59 -0.90
C MET A 32 -12.16 -0.80 -2.34
N ALA A 33 -12.59 -2.02 -2.71
CA ALA A 33 -13.09 -2.30 -4.05
C ALA A 33 -14.42 -1.62 -4.40
N LYS A 34 -15.20 -1.18 -3.40
CA LYS A 34 -16.46 -0.45 -3.56
C LYS A 34 -16.27 1.06 -3.70
N GLU A 35 -15.06 1.56 -3.43
CA GLU A 35 -14.75 2.98 -3.53
C GLU A 35 -14.77 3.50 -4.98
N GLN A 36 -14.83 4.84 -5.10
CA GLN A 36 -14.76 5.55 -6.37
C GLN A 36 -13.46 5.22 -7.12
N GLN A 37 -13.48 5.36 -8.46
CA GLN A 37 -12.35 4.93 -9.29
C GLN A 37 -11.08 5.68 -8.94
N GLU A 38 -11.18 6.98 -8.66
CA GLU A 38 -10.09 7.86 -8.29
C GLU A 38 -9.40 7.42 -6.99
N ILE A 39 -10.17 6.94 -6.01
CA ILE A 39 -9.63 6.41 -4.74
C ILE A 39 -8.88 5.10 -4.98
N LYS A 40 -9.44 4.23 -5.83
CA LYS A 40 -8.81 2.96 -6.19
C LYS A 40 -7.52 3.17 -6.98
N ASP A 41 -7.51 4.13 -7.90
CA ASP A 41 -6.33 4.54 -8.67
C ASP A 41 -5.23 5.06 -7.74
N ASN A 42 -5.61 5.91 -6.77
CA ASN A 42 -4.71 6.40 -5.72
C ASN A 42 -4.16 5.29 -4.81
N TYR A 43 -4.98 4.28 -4.47
CA TYR A 43 -4.49 3.12 -3.73
C TYR A 43 -3.47 2.32 -4.57
N THR A 44 -3.76 2.10 -5.86
CA THR A 44 -2.80 1.46 -6.77
C THR A 44 -1.51 2.28 -6.89
N TYR A 45 -1.61 3.61 -6.98
CA TYR A 45 -0.46 4.51 -6.98
C TYR A 45 0.36 4.39 -5.70
N LEU A 46 -0.26 4.41 -4.53
CA LEU A 46 0.43 4.26 -3.25
C LEU A 46 1.19 2.92 -3.17
N GLY A 47 0.57 1.82 -3.61
CA GLY A 47 1.26 0.53 -3.69
C GLY A 47 2.46 0.55 -4.63
N PHE A 48 2.35 1.25 -5.76
CA PHE A 48 3.50 1.45 -6.67
C PHE A 48 4.58 2.33 -6.04
N ALA A 49 4.21 3.42 -5.37
CA ALA A 49 5.14 4.32 -4.69
C ALA A 49 5.92 3.58 -3.59
N TRP A 50 5.25 2.71 -2.83
CA TRP A 50 5.89 1.79 -1.88
C TRP A 50 6.94 0.91 -2.57
N LEU A 51 6.56 0.20 -3.64
CA LEU A 51 7.50 -0.69 -4.34
C LEU A 51 8.67 0.08 -4.96
N LYS A 52 8.42 1.28 -5.49
CA LYS A 52 9.49 2.13 -6.00
C LYS A 52 10.46 2.51 -4.89
N GLY A 53 9.97 3.01 -3.75
CA GLY A 53 10.80 3.32 -2.59
C GLY A 53 11.58 2.10 -2.10
N LEU A 54 10.93 0.93 -2.03
CA LEU A 54 11.58 -0.32 -1.64
C LEU A 54 12.70 -0.72 -2.61
N SER A 55 12.52 -0.51 -3.91
CA SER A 55 13.55 -0.82 -4.93
C SER A 55 14.84 0.01 -4.76
N GLU A 56 14.72 1.20 -4.19
CA GLU A 56 15.86 2.11 -3.99
C GLU A 56 16.63 1.81 -2.69
N VAL A 57 16.09 0.97 -1.80
CA VAL A 57 16.75 0.55 -0.55
C VAL A 57 17.97 -0.31 -0.85
N ARG A 58 19.14 0.05 -0.30
CA ARG A 58 20.38 -0.73 -0.49
C ARG A 58 20.49 -1.94 0.44
N TYR A 59 19.97 -1.82 1.66
CA TYR A 59 20.13 -2.83 2.70
C TYR A 59 18.81 -3.55 2.99
N TYR A 60 18.76 -4.82 2.60
CA TYR A 60 17.67 -5.76 2.88
C TYR A 60 18.26 -7.05 3.46
N ASP A 61 17.41 -7.89 4.05
CA ASP A 61 17.81 -9.21 4.57
C ASP A 61 16.75 -10.26 4.22
N LEU A 62 16.96 -11.49 4.69
CA LEU A 62 16.07 -12.62 4.41
C LEU A 62 14.59 -12.34 4.75
N ARG A 63 14.31 -11.41 5.67
CA ARG A 63 12.95 -11.07 6.10
C ARG A 63 12.18 -10.20 5.10
N ASN A 64 12.85 -9.55 4.15
CA ASN A 64 12.17 -8.78 3.10
C ASN A 64 12.76 -8.99 1.69
N GLU A 65 13.70 -9.91 1.53
CA GLU A 65 14.38 -10.19 0.26
C GLU A 65 13.40 -10.42 -0.89
N ALA A 66 12.37 -11.25 -0.69
CA ALA A 66 11.39 -11.53 -1.73
C ALA A 66 10.66 -10.25 -2.19
N SER A 67 10.27 -9.38 -1.25
CA SER A 67 9.64 -8.10 -1.57
C SER A 67 10.61 -7.17 -2.31
N LYS A 68 11.87 -7.12 -1.88
CA LYS A 68 12.90 -6.27 -2.49
C LYS A 68 13.19 -6.69 -3.93
N LEU A 69 13.43 -7.99 -4.16
CA LEU A 69 13.72 -8.51 -5.49
C LEU A 69 12.53 -8.32 -6.44
N MET A 70 11.30 -8.48 -5.93
CA MET A 70 10.09 -8.21 -6.70
C MET A 70 9.97 -6.73 -7.06
N ALA A 71 10.27 -5.82 -6.11
CA ALA A 71 10.26 -4.38 -6.34
C ALA A 71 11.28 -3.94 -7.40
N ASP A 72 12.49 -4.51 -7.36
CA ASP A 72 13.55 -4.23 -8.34
C ASP A 72 13.16 -4.66 -9.75
N ASP A 73 12.69 -5.89 -9.90
CA ASP A 73 12.24 -6.44 -11.17
C ASP A 73 11.02 -5.67 -11.70
N LEU A 74 10.09 -5.27 -10.84
CA LEU A 74 8.96 -4.43 -11.23
C LEU A 74 9.42 -3.08 -11.77
N CYS A 75 10.32 -2.38 -11.08
CA CYS A 75 10.82 -1.06 -11.50
C CYS A 75 11.74 -1.15 -12.74
N LEU A 76 12.41 -2.28 -12.93
CA LEU A 76 13.24 -2.51 -14.11
C LEU A 76 12.39 -2.77 -15.37
N HIS A 77 11.34 -3.59 -15.26
CA HIS A 77 10.64 -4.14 -16.41
C HIS A 77 9.28 -3.50 -16.73
N VAL A 78 8.58 -2.94 -15.74
CA VAL A 78 7.28 -2.29 -15.95
C VAL A 78 7.50 -0.80 -16.21
N LYS A 79 7.15 -0.33 -17.42
CA LYS A 79 7.37 1.07 -17.82
C LYS A 79 6.13 1.93 -17.58
N GLU A 80 4.97 1.32 -17.68
CA GLU A 80 3.70 1.92 -17.32
C GLU A 80 3.68 2.23 -15.81
N GLN A 81 3.27 3.43 -15.43
CA GLN A 81 3.10 3.81 -14.04
C GLN A 81 1.61 4.08 -13.79
N PRO A 82 1.07 3.73 -12.62
CA PRO A 82 -0.27 4.16 -12.26
C PRO A 82 -0.30 5.67 -12.11
N GLU A 83 -1.41 6.29 -12.52
CA GLU A 83 -1.62 7.71 -12.33
C GLU A 83 -2.16 7.99 -10.93
N ARG A 84 -1.71 9.11 -10.35
CA ARG A 84 -2.25 9.64 -9.09
C ARG A 84 -3.26 10.73 -9.43
N VAL A 85 -4.48 10.59 -8.92
CA VAL A 85 -5.53 11.59 -9.04
C VAL A 85 -5.46 12.53 -7.84
N ARG A 86 -5.30 13.83 -8.09
CA ARG A 86 -5.31 14.85 -7.03
C ARG A 86 -6.75 15.15 -6.62
N LEU A 87 -7.07 14.89 -5.36
CA LEU A 87 -8.40 15.02 -4.79
C LEU A 87 -8.38 16.07 -3.68
N VAL A 88 -9.46 16.83 -3.57
CA VAL A 88 -9.65 17.77 -2.46
C VAL A 88 -10.31 17.02 -1.31
N TYR A 89 -9.68 17.05 -0.14
CA TYR A 89 -10.23 16.45 1.07
C TYR A 89 -10.87 17.51 1.97
N GLU A 90 -12.17 17.37 2.21
CA GLU A 90 -12.97 18.26 3.09
C GLU A 90 -13.50 17.50 4.32
N GLY A 91 -12.92 16.33 4.64
CA GLY A 91 -13.39 15.44 5.70
C GLY A 91 -12.76 15.71 7.07
N ALA A 92 -13.05 14.81 8.02
CA ALA A 92 -12.53 14.89 9.38
C ALA A 92 -11.03 14.59 9.44
N GLU A 93 -10.23 15.53 9.95
CA GLU A 93 -8.78 15.35 10.07
C GLU A 93 -8.38 14.31 11.12
N GLU A 94 -9.22 14.10 12.14
CA GLU A 94 -8.97 13.16 13.22
C GLU A 94 -10.03 12.06 13.27
N MET A 95 -9.56 10.83 13.47
CA MET A 95 -10.40 9.65 13.63
C MET A 95 -9.94 8.79 14.79
N GLU A 96 -10.91 8.22 15.53
CA GLU A 96 -10.70 7.11 16.45
C GLU A 96 -10.92 5.81 15.66
N ILE A 97 -9.90 4.97 15.62
CA ILE A 97 -9.88 3.74 14.81
C ILE A 97 -9.49 2.59 15.72
N ASN A 98 -10.26 1.51 15.66
CA ASN A 98 -9.82 0.23 16.18
C ASN A 98 -8.99 -0.50 15.11
N PRO A 99 -7.68 -0.73 15.32
CA PRO A 99 -6.83 -1.44 14.35
C PRO A 99 -7.28 -2.88 14.10
N SER A 100 -8.09 -3.48 14.98
CA SER A 100 -8.62 -4.83 14.78
C SER A 100 -9.88 -4.87 13.91
N ASP A 101 -10.43 -3.72 13.53
CA ASP A 101 -11.63 -3.61 12.70
C ASP A 101 -11.23 -3.24 11.26
N GLU A 102 -11.30 -4.23 10.36
CA GLU A 102 -10.94 -4.06 8.95
C GLU A 102 -11.75 -2.99 8.22
N GLU A 103 -13.02 -2.79 8.58
CA GLU A 103 -13.88 -1.82 7.91
C GLU A 103 -13.54 -0.40 8.36
N GLN A 104 -13.22 -0.21 9.66
CA GLN A 104 -12.69 1.06 10.15
C GLN A 104 -11.31 1.38 9.57
N MET A 105 -10.44 0.37 9.46
CA MET A 105 -9.14 0.52 8.82
C MET A 105 -9.27 0.93 7.35
N ALA A 106 -10.20 0.30 6.61
CA ALA A 106 -10.47 0.69 5.22
C ALA A 106 -10.98 2.12 5.12
N LYS A 107 -11.92 2.52 6.00
CA LYS A 107 -12.45 3.90 6.04
C LYS A 107 -11.36 4.94 6.33
N MET A 108 -10.50 4.67 7.32
CA MET A 108 -9.34 5.52 7.63
C MET A 108 -8.42 5.63 6.42
N PHE A 109 -8.13 4.51 5.77
CA PHE A 109 -7.24 4.48 4.63
C PHE A 109 -7.82 5.20 3.41
N THR A 110 -9.13 5.09 3.16
CA THR A 110 -9.83 5.91 2.15
C THR A 110 -9.67 7.40 2.44
N CYS A 111 -9.85 7.84 3.68
CA CYS A 111 -9.68 9.25 4.07
C CYS A 111 -8.24 9.72 3.81
N TYR A 112 -7.24 8.88 4.12
CA TYR A 112 -5.85 9.17 3.82
C TYR A 112 -5.57 9.25 2.31
N LEU A 113 -6.10 8.33 1.51
CA LEU A 113 -5.92 8.33 0.05
C LEU A 113 -6.50 9.60 -0.61
N LEU A 114 -7.56 10.17 -0.02
CA LEU A 114 -8.09 11.47 -0.41
C LEU A 114 -7.14 12.60 0.01
N ALA A 115 -6.77 12.65 1.30
CA ALA A 115 -5.98 13.74 1.88
C ALA A 115 -4.54 13.82 1.35
N GLY A 116 -3.82 12.69 1.28
CA GLY A 116 -2.44 12.59 0.81
C GLY A 116 -2.28 12.60 -0.70
N SER A 117 -3.36 12.77 -1.47
CA SER A 117 -3.27 12.75 -2.93
C SER A 117 -2.45 13.91 -3.50
N MET A 118 -2.27 15.01 -2.76
CA MET A 118 -1.51 16.18 -3.19
C MET A 118 0.00 16.01 -3.05
N ASP A 119 0.47 15.41 -1.96
CA ASP A 119 1.90 15.23 -1.66
C ASP A 119 2.49 13.93 -2.21
N GLY A 120 1.63 12.97 -2.59
CA GLY A 120 2.04 11.72 -3.22
C GLY A 120 2.39 10.64 -2.22
N TYR A 121 1.89 10.79 -0.99
CA TYR A 121 2.01 9.82 0.09
C TYR A 121 3.46 9.62 0.58
N GLY A 122 4.33 10.63 0.37
CA GLY A 122 5.75 10.57 0.69
C GLY A 122 6.01 10.21 2.16
N GLU A 123 5.37 10.90 3.11
CA GLU A 123 5.55 10.62 4.54
C GLU A 123 5.20 9.18 4.93
N PHE A 124 4.17 8.60 4.30
CA PHE A 124 3.80 7.21 4.53
C PHE A 124 4.88 6.27 4.02
N VAL A 125 5.39 6.52 2.81
CA VAL A 125 6.43 5.68 2.19
C VAL A 125 7.72 5.78 2.99
N ASP A 126 8.15 7.00 3.35
CA ASP A 126 9.35 7.23 4.14
C ASP A 126 9.28 6.49 5.48
N TYR A 127 8.14 6.60 6.18
CA TYR A 127 7.94 5.85 7.42
C TYR A 127 8.00 4.34 7.21
N ALA A 128 7.28 3.83 6.20
CA ALA A 128 7.23 2.40 5.90
C ALA A 128 8.63 1.81 5.58
N LEU A 129 9.50 2.58 4.91
CA LEU A 129 10.87 2.16 4.58
C LEU A 129 11.78 2.05 5.80
N ASP A 130 11.46 2.77 6.88
CA ASP A 130 12.18 2.70 8.16
C ASP A 130 11.64 1.60 9.10
N THR A 131 10.50 0.99 8.77
CA THR A 131 9.94 -0.11 9.58
C THR A 131 10.78 -1.39 9.51
N HIS A 132 10.50 -2.29 10.46
CA HIS A 132 11.12 -3.60 10.52
C HIS A 132 10.91 -4.41 9.22
N ARG A 133 11.93 -5.16 8.77
CA ARG A 133 11.90 -5.87 7.47
C ARG A 133 10.72 -6.84 7.32
N THR A 134 10.32 -7.53 8.40
CA THR A 134 9.11 -8.37 8.38
C THR A 134 7.84 -7.55 8.08
N LEU A 135 7.73 -6.32 8.60
CA LEU A 135 6.58 -5.46 8.33
C LEU A 135 6.59 -4.93 6.90
N GLN A 136 7.76 -4.66 6.32
CA GLN A 136 7.90 -4.32 4.90
C GLN A 136 7.45 -5.48 3.99
N GLN A 137 7.75 -6.71 4.38
CA GLN A 137 7.27 -7.91 3.70
C GLN A 137 5.74 -8.02 3.80
N ASN A 138 5.17 -7.80 4.99
CA ASN A 138 3.72 -7.79 5.19
C ASN A 138 3.03 -6.70 4.36
N LEU A 139 3.58 -5.49 4.36
CA LEU A 139 3.07 -4.36 3.58
C LEU A 139 3.11 -4.64 2.07
N THR A 140 4.17 -5.28 1.60
CA THR A 140 4.27 -5.69 0.20
C THR A 140 3.19 -6.70 -0.17
N ARG A 141 2.93 -7.70 0.69
CA ARG A 141 1.82 -8.65 0.47
C ARG A 141 0.47 -7.93 0.44
N PHE A 142 0.25 -6.99 1.36
CA PHE A 142 -0.97 -6.19 1.43
C PHE A 142 -1.24 -5.44 0.13
N PHE A 143 -0.24 -4.77 -0.45
CA PHE A 143 -0.40 -4.09 -1.74
C PHE A 143 -0.56 -5.06 -2.92
N VAL A 144 0.14 -6.20 -2.93
CA VAL A 144 -0.03 -7.22 -3.98
C VAL A 144 -1.44 -7.83 -3.95
N GLU A 145 -2.02 -8.03 -2.76
CA GLU A 145 -3.41 -8.44 -2.62
C GLU A 145 -4.37 -7.41 -3.25
N TRP A 146 -4.13 -6.12 -3.01
CA TRP A 146 -4.86 -5.05 -3.68
C TRP A 146 -4.71 -5.09 -5.20
N PHE A 147 -3.49 -5.23 -5.72
CA PHE A 147 -3.23 -5.29 -7.16
C PHE A 147 -3.96 -6.44 -7.85
N ALA A 148 -4.00 -7.60 -7.22
CA ALA A 148 -4.77 -8.75 -7.71
C ALA A 148 -6.28 -8.47 -7.74
N LYS A 149 -6.80 -7.68 -6.79
CA LYS A 149 -8.22 -7.28 -6.74
C LYS A 149 -8.56 -6.21 -7.79
N ALA A 150 -7.67 -5.25 -8.01
CA ALA A 150 -7.91 -4.03 -8.79
C ALA A 150 -7.62 -4.16 -10.30
N GLU A 151 -7.09 -5.30 -10.78
CA GLU A 151 -6.53 -5.51 -12.13
C GLU A 151 -7.41 -5.06 -13.32
N LYS A 152 -8.73 -4.92 -13.15
CA LYS A 152 -9.67 -4.63 -14.24
C LYS A 152 -9.40 -3.26 -14.87
N GLY A 153 -8.86 -3.26 -16.09
CA GLY A 153 -8.74 -2.08 -16.96
C GLY A 153 -7.41 -1.32 -16.85
N SER A 154 -6.59 -1.57 -15.82
CA SER A 154 -5.30 -0.89 -15.64
C SER A 154 -4.17 -1.55 -16.43
N ALA A 155 -3.48 -0.79 -17.28
CA ALA A 155 -2.31 -1.26 -18.03
C ALA A 155 -1.14 -1.61 -17.08
N PHE A 156 -0.91 -0.76 -16.07
CA PHE A 156 0.09 -1.02 -15.04
C PHE A 156 -0.17 -2.36 -14.33
N LEU A 157 -1.39 -2.58 -13.82
CA LEU A 157 -1.69 -3.80 -13.05
C LEU A 157 -1.54 -5.08 -13.89
N LYS A 158 -1.92 -5.04 -15.16
CA LYS A 158 -1.70 -6.17 -16.09
C LYS A 158 -0.22 -6.51 -16.23
N ARG A 159 0.66 -5.50 -16.31
CA ARG A 159 2.12 -5.70 -16.42
C ARG A 159 2.74 -6.11 -15.09
N ALA A 160 2.38 -5.42 -14.01
CA ALA A 160 2.83 -5.73 -12.66
C ALA A 160 2.52 -7.17 -12.27
N LYS A 161 1.37 -7.72 -12.68
CA LYS A 161 1.03 -9.13 -12.45
C LYS A 161 1.99 -10.13 -13.06
N MET A 162 2.53 -9.87 -14.25
CA MET A 162 3.54 -10.74 -14.84
C MET A 162 4.83 -10.76 -14.01
N VAL A 163 5.09 -9.69 -13.26
CA VAL A 163 6.21 -9.60 -12.33
C VAL A 163 5.87 -10.30 -11.02
N TYR A 164 4.89 -9.79 -10.26
CA TYR A 164 4.66 -10.27 -8.89
C TYR A 164 4.21 -11.74 -8.82
N SER A 165 3.62 -12.30 -9.88
CA SER A 165 3.25 -13.73 -9.93
C SER A 165 4.47 -14.67 -9.99
N ARG A 166 5.67 -14.16 -10.30
CA ARG A 166 6.93 -14.92 -10.26
C ARG A 166 7.54 -15.01 -8.87
N TYR A 167 7.05 -14.22 -7.91
CA TYR A 167 7.60 -14.13 -6.58
C TYR A 167 6.66 -14.78 -5.57
N SER A 168 7.21 -15.67 -4.74
CA SER A 168 6.56 -16.10 -3.52
C SER A 168 6.94 -15.12 -2.41
N LEU A 169 5.95 -14.51 -1.77
CA LEU A 169 6.15 -13.61 -0.64
C LEU A 169 5.91 -14.39 0.66
N PRO A 170 6.95 -15.00 1.29
CA PRO A 170 6.76 -15.88 2.43
C PRO A 170 6.21 -15.14 3.66
N TYR A 171 5.57 -15.91 4.54
CA TYR A 171 5.28 -15.53 5.92
C TYR A 171 6.52 -15.79 6.77
N ILE A 172 6.88 -14.82 7.59
CA ILE A 172 8.14 -14.78 8.33
C ILE A 172 7.82 -14.44 9.77
#